data_AF-A0A6X7ZC49-F1
#
_entry.id   AF-A0A6X7ZC49-F1
#
_cell.length_a   1.000
_cell.length_b   1.000
_cell.length_c   1.000
_cell.angle_alpha   90.00
_cell.angle_beta   90.00
_cell.angle_gamma   90.00
#
_symmetry.space_group_name_H-M   'P 1'
#
loop_
_entity.id
_entity.type
_entity.pdbx_description
1 polymer ?
#
loop_
_entity_poly.entity_id
_entity_poly.type
_entity_poly.pdbx_seq_one_letter_code
_entity_poly.pdbx_strand_id
1 'polypeptide(L)'
;SVEAISNNHLQQPNKFPLINGLADVRDYYVANCLLFKLNKGSLRIENEFGEFIEQSAPCLFLLEKDQTITLSMSEIEGHIDFSSLEVSYDLMQKFYKVFYSTRNYNDRELSLKTKPKYFFHADLLPGMSDTFDSILHGVACPRVCSNV
;
A
#
# COMPACT_ATOMS: atom_id res chain seq x y z
N SER A 1 4.86 7.31 -40.62
CA SER A 1 4.78 6.18 -39.69
C SER A 1 5.34 6.60 -38.36
N VAL A 2 4.50 6.61 -37.33
CA VAL A 2 4.93 6.89 -35.94
C VAL A 2 5.04 5.54 -35.26
N GLU A 3 6.26 5.15 -34.91
CA GLU A 3 6.52 3.90 -34.21
C GLU A 3 5.99 3.99 -32.77
N ALA A 4 5.20 2.98 -32.40
CA ALA A 4 4.64 2.83 -31.08
C ALA A 4 5.76 2.47 -30.08
N ILE A 5 6.01 3.36 -29.12
CA ILE A 5 6.85 3.04 -27.96
C ILE A 5 5.99 2.17 -27.03
N SER A 6 6.31 0.88 -27.01
CA SER A 6 5.76 -0.10 -26.09
C SER A 6 6.25 0.20 -24.67
N ASN A 7 5.39 0.83 -23.85
CA ASN A 7 5.62 0.99 -22.41
C ASN A 7 5.32 -0.31 -21.68
N ASN A 8 6.20 -1.30 -21.83
CA ASN A 8 6.28 -2.44 -20.93
C ASN A 8 7.25 -2.13 -19.79
N HIS A 9 6.86 -1.21 -18.90
CA HIS A 9 7.44 -1.17 -17.54
C HIS A 9 6.70 -2.21 -16.70
N LEU A 10 7.02 -3.49 -16.94
CA LEU A 10 6.83 -4.54 -15.96
C LEU A 10 7.64 -4.12 -14.73
N GLN A 11 6.93 -3.77 -13.66
CA GLN A 11 7.49 -3.59 -12.32
C GLN A 11 8.29 -4.85 -12.00
N GLN A 12 9.61 -4.71 -11.99
CA GLN A 12 10.46 -5.75 -11.43
C GLN A 12 10.20 -5.77 -9.91
N PRO A 13 10.08 -6.95 -9.29
CA PRO A 13 10.06 -7.02 -7.84
C PRO A 13 11.39 -6.47 -7.34
N ASN A 14 11.35 -5.32 -6.65
CA ASN A 14 12.52 -4.79 -5.96
C ASN A 14 12.96 -5.82 -4.91
N LYS A 15 13.96 -6.64 -5.24
CA LYS A 15 14.59 -7.57 -4.30
C LYS A 15 15.50 -6.75 -3.38
N PHE A 16 15.01 -6.45 -2.18
CA PHE A 16 15.84 -5.86 -1.13
C PHE A 16 16.70 -6.99 -0.51
N PRO A 17 18.04 -6.90 -0.55
CA PRO A 17 18.89 -7.90 0.07
C PRO A 17 18.71 -7.87 1.59
N LEU A 18 18.34 -9.01 2.16
CA LEU A 18 18.21 -9.20 3.61
C LEU A 18 19.60 -9.49 4.20
N ILE A 19 20.04 -8.70 5.16
CA ILE A 19 21.25 -8.94 5.96
C ILE A 19 20.78 -9.57 7.27
N ASN A 20 21.16 -10.83 7.53
CA ASN A 20 20.73 -11.60 8.71
C ASN A 20 19.20 -11.75 8.86
N GLY A 21 18.48 -11.90 7.74
CA GLY A 21 17.01 -11.98 7.76
C GLY A 21 16.31 -10.64 8.03
N LEU A 22 17.05 -9.53 7.99
CA LEU A 22 16.55 -8.16 8.17
C LEU A 22 16.87 -7.29 6.95
N ALA A 23 15.91 -6.50 6.49
CA ALA A 23 16.10 -5.50 5.43
C ALA A 23 15.62 -4.15 5.91
N ASP A 24 16.49 -3.16 5.86
CA ASP A 24 16.19 -1.77 6.21
C ASP A 24 16.22 -0.89 4.96
N VAL A 25 15.12 -0.22 4.67
CA VAL A 25 15.01 0.83 3.66
C VAL A 25 14.78 2.15 4.40
N ARG A 26 15.80 3.02 4.39
CA ARG A 26 15.76 4.32 5.08
C ARG A 26 15.40 5.43 4.12
N ASP A 27 14.83 6.49 4.67
CA ASP A 27 14.49 7.73 3.95
C ASP A 27 13.64 7.50 2.69
N TYR A 28 12.78 6.47 2.73
CA TYR A 28 11.85 6.20 1.64
C TYR A 28 10.78 7.29 1.60
N TYR A 29 10.73 8.02 0.48
CA TYR A 29 9.72 9.05 0.26
C TYR A 29 8.49 8.47 -0.44
N VAL A 30 7.34 8.58 0.22
CA VAL A 30 6.04 8.10 -0.25
C VAL A 30 5.45 9.15 -1.20
N ALA A 31 5.75 9.02 -2.49
CA ALA A 31 5.34 9.98 -3.52
C ALA A 31 3.84 9.94 -3.86
N ASN A 32 3.21 8.78 -3.73
CA ASN A 32 1.76 8.56 -3.82
C ASN A 32 1.33 7.63 -2.69
N CYS A 33 0.03 7.52 -2.44
CA CYS A 33 -0.47 6.57 -1.44
C CYS A 33 -0.06 5.14 -1.80
N LEU A 34 0.53 4.42 -0.85
CA LEU A 34 0.97 3.05 -1.02
C LEU A 34 0.12 2.14 -0.14
N LEU A 35 -0.57 1.17 -0.76
CA LEU A 35 -1.21 0.08 -0.05
C LEU A 35 -0.27 -1.12 -0.05
N PHE A 36 0.13 -1.57 1.13
CA PHE A 36 1.11 -2.62 1.33
C PHE A 36 0.45 -3.82 2.02
N LYS A 37 0.56 -5.01 1.44
CA LYS A 37 0.09 -6.27 2.02
C LYS A 37 1.29 -7.10 2.46
N LEU A 38 1.34 -7.43 3.75
CA LEU A 38 2.32 -8.34 4.32
C LEU A 38 1.69 -9.73 4.46
N ASN A 39 2.16 -10.70 3.67
CA ASN A 39 1.67 -12.08 3.67
C ASN A 39 2.45 -12.98 4.65
N LYS A 40 3.76 -12.74 4.80
CA LYS A 40 4.65 -13.43 5.77
C LYS A 40 5.76 -12.50 6.25
N GLY A 41 6.26 -12.73 7.46
CA GLY A 41 7.31 -11.92 8.10
C GLY A 41 6.75 -10.85 9.04
N SER A 42 7.61 -9.93 9.47
CA SER A 42 7.21 -8.71 10.19
C SER A 42 7.71 -7.46 9.49
N LEU A 43 6.99 -6.36 9.72
CA LEU A 43 7.33 -5.04 9.21
C LEU A 43 7.19 -4.02 10.33
N ARG A 44 8.25 -3.24 10.54
CA ARG A 44 8.28 -2.02 11.31
C ARG A 44 8.39 -0.83 10.37
N ILE A 45 7.50 0.16 10.53
CA ILE A 45 7.49 1.40 9.77
C ILE A 45 7.66 2.55 10.74
N GLU A 46 8.66 3.38 10.54
CA GLU A 46 8.97 4.56 11.36
C GLU A 46 8.94 5.82 10.49
N ASN A 47 8.36 6.92 10.97
CA ASN A 47 8.33 8.19 10.23
C ASN A 47 9.42 9.15 10.70
N GLU A 48 9.57 10.27 9.99
CA GLU A 48 10.53 11.34 10.32
C GLU A 48 10.32 11.99 11.71
N PHE A 49 9.18 11.73 12.38
CA PHE A 49 8.90 12.22 13.73
C PHE A 49 9.29 11.21 14.83
N GLY A 50 9.79 10.02 14.45
CA GLY A 50 10.13 8.93 15.37
C GLY A 50 8.92 8.10 15.84
N GLU A 51 7.73 8.39 15.33
CA GLU A 51 6.56 7.53 15.54
C GLU A 51 6.73 6.27 14.69
N PHE A 52 6.36 5.12 15.25
CA PHE A 52 6.46 3.85 14.53
C PHE A 52 5.29 2.93 14.78
N ILE A 53 5.09 2.01 13.84
CA ILE A 53 4.23 0.85 13.97
C ILE A 53 5.02 -0.40 13.64
N GLU A 54 4.73 -1.50 14.34
CA GLU A 54 5.27 -2.82 14.05
C GLU A 54 4.14 -3.84 14.01
N GLN A 55 4.07 -4.62 12.93
CA GLN A 55 3.09 -5.70 12.78
C GLN A 55 3.75 -6.94 12.19
N SER A 56 3.21 -8.09 12.55
CA SER A 56 3.49 -9.36 11.90
C SER A 56 2.40 -9.69 10.89
N ALA A 57 2.75 -10.46 9.87
CA ALA A 57 1.79 -10.96 8.90
C ALA A 57 0.71 -11.85 9.55
N PRO A 58 -0.51 -11.95 8.97
CA PRO A 58 -0.97 -11.30 7.75
C PRO A 58 -1.66 -9.95 8.00
N CYS A 59 -1.21 -8.88 7.37
CA CYS A 59 -1.78 -7.55 7.56
C CYS A 59 -1.66 -6.63 6.34
N LEU A 60 -2.41 -5.52 6.37
CA LEU A 60 -2.36 -4.43 5.41
C LEU A 60 -1.88 -3.15 6.09
N PHE A 61 -1.13 -2.35 5.34
CA PHE A 61 -0.76 -0.99 5.69
C PHE A 61 -1.19 -0.05 4.57
N LEU A 62 -1.63 1.15 4.94
CA LEU A 62 -1.82 2.27 4.02
C LEU A 62 -0.88 3.40 4.43
N LEU A 63 0.03 3.74 3.53
CA LEU A 63 0.98 4.82 3.69
C LEU A 63 0.50 6.00 2.84
N GLU A 64 0.39 7.15 3.46
CA GLU A 64 -0.13 8.34 2.81
C GLU A 64 0.98 9.08 2.07
N LYS A 65 0.59 9.83 1.04
CA LYS A 65 1.49 10.69 0.28
C LYS A 65 2.21 11.70 1.19
N ASP A 66 3.41 12.10 0.79
CA ASP A 66 4.23 13.14 1.43
C ASP A 66 4.78 12.76 2.82
N GLN A 67 4.98 11.46 3.04
CA GLN A 67 5.70 10.92 4.20
C GLN A 67 7.11 10.48 3.80
N THR A 68 8.08 10.75 4.68
CA THR A 68 9.39 10.10 4.66
C THR A 68 9.42 9.06 5.77
N ILE A 69 9.73 7.82 5.41
CA ILE A 69 9.68 6.68 6.34
C ILE A 69 10.92 5.81 6.26
N THR A 70 11.16 5.07 7.33
CA THR A 70 12.05 3.91 7.35
C THR A 70 11.21 2.64 7.44
N LEU A 71 11.49 1.68 6.56
CA LEU A 71 10.89 0.35 6.56
C LEU A 71 11.94 -0.65 7.05
N SER A 72 11.66 -1.33 8.15
CA SER A 72 12.46 -2.40 8.70
C SER A 72 11.69 -3.71 8.62
N MET A 73 12.16 -4.61 7.78
CA MET A 73 11.52 -5.88 7.46
C MET A 73 12.30 -7.02 8.10
N SER A 74 11.61 -8.00 8.69
CA SER A 74 12.25 -9.20 9.22
C SER A 74 11.55 -10.49 8.82
N GLU A 75 12.34 -11.53 8.57
CA GLU A 75 11.84 -12.87 8.28
C GLU A 75 11.21 -13.52 9.52
N ILE A 76 10.11 -14.24 9.31
CA ILE A 76 9.57 -15.18 10.29
C ILE A 76 9.66 -16.57 9.68
N GLU A 77 10.28 -17.51 10.38
CA GLU A 77 10.56 -18.87 9.88
C GLU A 77 11.34 -18.91 8.55
N GLY A 78 12.26 -17.95 8.34
CA GLY A 78 13.07 -17.86 7.12
C GLY A 78 12.30 -17.35 5.88
N HIS A 79 11.12 -16.77 6.09
CA HIS A 79 10.26 -16.28 5.01
C HIS A 79 9.79 -14.85 5.27
N ILE A 80 9.91 -14.02 4.23
CA ILE A 80 9.22 -12.75 4.11
C ILE A 80 8.51 -12.73 2.75
N ASP A 81 7.24 -12.33 2.76
CA ASP A 81 6.44 -12.20 1.56
C ASP A 81 5.52 -11.00 1.69
N PHE A 82 5.57 -10.12 0.69
CA PHE A 82 4.77 -8.91 0.65
C PHE A 82 4.44 -8.51 -0.79
N SER A 83 3.42 -7.69 -0.91
CA SER A 83 2.99 -7.11 -2.19
C SER A 83 2.56 -5.67 -1.96
N SER A 84 2.76 -4.79 -2.93
CA SER A 84 2.39 -3.39 -2.80
C SER A 84 1.69 -2.87 -4.04
N LEU A 85 0.75 -1.96 -3.82
CA LEU A 85 -0.01 -1.27 -4.84
C LEU A 85 0.11 0.23 -4.60
N GLU A 86 0.64 0.92 -5.60
CA GLU A 86 0.64 2.38 -5.60
C GLU A 86 -0.70 2.89 -6.14
N VAL A 87 -1.39 3.70 -5.33
CA VAL A 87 -2.67 4.30 -5.71
C VAL A 87 -2.43 5.77 -5.98
N SER A 88 -2.64 6.18 -7.24
CA SER A 88 -2.51 7.58 -7.63
C SER A 88 -3.36 8.49 -6.73
N TYR A 89 -2.82 9.65 -6.40
CA TYR A 89 -3.49 10.62 -5.55
C TYR A 89 -4.88 11.03 -6.10
N ASP A 90 -5.00 11.22 -7.42
CA ASP A 90 -6.27 11.55 -8.07
C ASP A 90 -7.35 10.47 -7.85
N LEU A 91 -6.95 9.20 -7.86
CA LEU A 91 -7.85 8.09 -7.60
C LEU A 91 -8.26 8.03 -6.12
N MET A 92 -7.31 8.22 -5.20
CA MET A 92 -7.60 8.31 -3.76
C MET A 92 -8.57 9.45 -3.44
N GLN A 93 -8.39 10.64 -4.04
CA GLN A 93 -9.33 11.75 -3.88
C GLN A 93 -10.74 11.41 -4.36
N LYS A 94 -10.87 10.69 -5.47
CA LYS A 94 -12.18 10.22 -5.96
C LYS A 94 -12.82 9.25 -4.97
N PHE A 95 -12.06 8.30 -4.44
CA PHE A 95 -12.57 7.39 -3.40
C PHE A 95 -13.05 8.14 -2.17
N TYR A 96 -12.24 9.04 -1.62
CA TYR A 96 -12.63 9.84 -0.47
C TYR A 96 -13.90 10.65 -0.73
N LYS A 97 -14.04 11.30 -1.89
CA LYS A 97 -15.27 12.01 -2.26
C LYS A 97 -16.50 11.10 -2.23
N VAL A 98 -16.38 9.86 -2.73
CA VAL A 98 -17.49 8.90 -2.70
C VAL A 98 -17.80 8.45 -1.26
N PHE A 99 -16.80 8.06 -0.48
CA PHE A 99 -17.02 7.61 0.90
C PHE A 99 -17.57 8.75 1.79
N TYR A 100 -17.05 9.96 1.67
CA TYR A 100 -17.48 11.10 2.49
C TYR A 100 -18.71 11.82 1.94
N SER A 101 -19.13 11.63 0.69
CA SER A 101 -20.45 12.11 0.25
C SER A 101 -21.60 11.30 0.85
N THR A 102 -21.34 10.06 1.27
CA THR A 102 -22.37 9.18 1.90
C THR A 102 -22.51 9.38 3.41
N ARG A 103 -21.54 10.00 4.07
CA ARG A 103 -21.61 10.39 5.49
C ARG A 103 -21.51 11.90 5.51
N ASN A 104 -22.55 12.64 5.92
CA ASN A 104 -22.56 14.10 6.09
C ASN A 104 -21.39 14.60 6.97
N TYR A 105 -20.18 14.56 6.44
CA TYR A 105 -18.94 14.93 7.10
C TYR A 105 -18.53 16.19 6.38
N ASN A 106 -18.93 17.33 6.98
CA ASN A 106 -18.55 18.66 6.53
C ASN A 106 -17.06 18.68 6.25
N ASP A 107 -16.70 19.37 5.16
CA ASP A 107 -15.38 19.67 4.63
C ASP A 107 -14.29 19.88 5.72
N ARG A 108 -13.88 18.80 6.39
CA ARG A 108 -12.45 18.59 6.46
C ARG A 108 -12.08 18.41 4.99
N GLU A 109 -11.65 19.51 4.36
CA GLU A 109 -10.44 19.41 3.56
C GLU A 109 -9.61 18.35 4.27
N LEU A 110 -9.44 17.17 3.68
CA LEU A 110 -8.35 16.30 4.10
C LEU A 110 -7.17 17.25 4.07
N SER A 111 -6.80 17.75 5.25
CA SER A 111 -5.85 18.84 5.38
C SER A 111 -4.50 18.17 5.22
N LEU A 112 -4.23 17.83 3.97
CA LEU A 112 -2.95 17.49 3.37
C LEU A 112 -1.95 18.64 3.54
N LYS A 113 -2.37 19.77 4.12
CA LYS A 113 -1.51 20.87 4.57
C LYS A 113 -0.55 20.44 5.68
N THR A 114 -0.82 19.34 6.39
CA THR A 114 0.09 18.81 7.41
C THR A 114 0.57 17.43 7.00
N LYS A 115 1.89 17.20 7.05
CA LYS A 115 2.48 15.88 6.82
C LYS A 115 1.78 14.83 7.69
N PRO A 116 1.39 13.67 7.13
CA PRO A 116 0.64 12.69 7.89
C PRO A 116 1.53 12.08 8.98
N LYS A 117 1.03 12.08 10.21
CA LYS A 117 1.76 11.63 11.40
C LYS A 117 1.43 10.20 11.81
N TYR A 118 0.30 9.68 11.36
CA TYR A 118 -0.22 8.38 11.77
C TYR A 118 -0.06 7.36 10.65
N PHE A 119 0.06 6.10 11.05
CA PHE A 119 0.02 4.97 10.13
C PHE A 119 -1.34 4.31 10.18
N PHE A 120 -1.85 3.90 9.02
CA PHE A 120 -3.05 3.09 8.93
C PHE A 120 -2.64 1.64 8.69
N HIS A 121 -3.19 0.74 9.50
CA HIS A 121 -3.00 -0.69 9.33
C HIS A 121 -4.28 -1.44 9.69
N ALA A 122 -4.40 -2.66 9.19
CA ALA A 122 -5.48 -3.57 9.54
C ALA A 122 -5.03 -5.02 9.40
N ASP A 123 -5.56 -5.89 10.25
CA ASP A 123 -5.48 -7.32 10.03
C ASP A 123 -6.24 -7.69 8.75
N LEU A 124 -5.79 -8.74 8.07
CA LEU A 124 -6.47 -9.24 6.88
C LEU A 124 -7.75 -10.00 7.25
N LEU A 125 -8.90 -9.38 7.00
CA LEU A 125 -10.20 -10.04 7.12
C LEU A 125 -10.46 -10.99 5.93
N PRO A 126 -11.38 -11.97 6.07
CA PRO A 126 -11.74 -12.87 4.98
C PRO A 126 -12.09 -12.12 3.68
N GLY A 127 -11.52 -12.58 2.56
CA GLY A 127 -11.71 -11.98 1.23
C GLY A 127 -10.87 -10.73 0.94
N MET A 128 -10.21 -10.11 1.94
CA MET A 128 -9.36 -8.94 1.70
C MET A 128 -8.10 -9.28 0.91
N SER A 129 -7.46 -10.43 1.20
CA SER A 129 -6.27 -10.86 0.45
C SER A 129 -6.60 -11.09 -1.02
N ASP A 130 -7.67 -11.84 -1.30
CA ASP A 130 -8.10 -12.15 -2.67
C ASP A 130 -8.48 -10.88 -3.44
N THR A 131 -9.13 -9.92 -2.77
CA THR A 131 -9.48 -8.62 -3.34
C THR A 131 -8.21 -7.82 -3.68
N PHE A 132 -7.23 -7.80 -2.78
CA PHE A 132 -5.96 -7.14 -3.02
C PHE A 132 -5.23 -7.75 -4.23
N ASP A 133 -5.10 -9.08 -4.26
CA ASP A 133 -4.40 -9.80 -5.34
C ASP A 133 -5.12 -9.61 -6.69
N SER A 134 -6.45 -9.60 -6.65
CA SER A 134 -7.31 -9.28 -7.79
C SER A 134 -7.04 -7.87 -8.33
N ILE A 135 -6.96 -6.86 -7.47
CA ILE A 135 -6.65 -5.49 -7.89
C ILE A 135 -5.22 -5.40 -8.44
N LEU A 136 -4.25 -5.99 -7.74
CA LEU A 136 -2.83 -5.92 -8.08
C LEU A 136 -2.54 -6.56 -9.44
N HIS A 137 -3.08 -7.75 -9.69
CA HIS A 137 -2.83 -8.48 -10.93
C HIS A 137 -3.75 -8.04 -12.07
N GLY A 138 -4.63 -7.08 -11.80
CA GLY A 138 -5.68 -6.64 -12.71
C GLY A 138 -6.69 -7.75 -12.93
N VAL A 139 -7.85 -7.64 -12.29
CA VAL A 139 -8.97 -8.51 -12.64
C VAL A 139 -9.32 -8.24 -14.10
N ALA A 140 -9.10 -9.22 -14.97
CA ALA A 140 -10.05 -9.48 -16.04
C ALA A 140 -11.35 -9.82 -15.31
N CYS A 141 -12.13 -8.79 -14.97
CA CYS A 141 -13.44 -8.93 -14.35
C CYS A 141 -14.17 -10.02 -15.13
N PRO A 142 -14.46 -11.20 -14.55
CA PRO A 142 -15.40 -12.10 -15.17
C PRO A 142 -16.69 -11.30 -15.15
N ARG A 143 -17.06 -10.73 -16.30
CA ARG A 143 -18.46 -10.40 -16.50
C ARG A 143 -19.23 -11.68 -16.17
N VAL A 144 -20.37 -11.50 -15.49
CA VAL A 144 -21.31 -12.52 -14.98
C VAL A 144 -20.99 -12.89 -13.52
N CYS A 145 -21.85 -12.58 -12.54
CA CYS A 145 -23.29 -12.84 -12.54
C CYS A 145 -24.20 -11.60 -12.52
N SER A 146 -24.77 -11.30 -13.68
CA SER A 146 -26.15 -10.82 -13.79
C SER A 146 -27.11 -11.98 -13.55
N ASN A 147 -28.20 -11.68 -12.85
CA ASN A 147 -29.44 -12.42 -12.62
C ASN A 147 -29.47 -13.39 -11.43
N VAL A 148 -29.92 -12.87 -10.28
CA VAL A 148 -31.10 -13.39 -9.56
C VAL A 148 -31.99 -12.21 -9.19
#